data_AF-A0A914P4Q3-F1
#
_entry.id   AF-A0A914P4Q3-F1
#
_cell.length_a   1.000
_cell.length_b   1.000
_cell.length_c   1.000
_cell.angle_alpha   90.00
_cell.angle_beta   90.00
_cell.angle_gamma   90.00
#
_symmetry.space_group_name_H-M   'P 1'
#
loop_
_entity.id
_entity.type
_entity.pdbx_description
1 polymer ?
#
loop_
_entity_poly.entity_id
_entity_poly.type
_entity_poly.pdbx_seq_one_letter_code
_entity_poly.pdbx_strand_id
1 'polypeptide(L)' 'MVNVTGKRNCASNVCFNGGNCIVDDEAGVFQCECRPGFSGTLCESALPCSLDCQNGGLCSFDSSNNEKCECPEG' A
#
# COMPACT_ATOMS: atom_id res chain seq x y z
N MET A 1 -18.57 -26.86 -13.68
CA MET A 1 -17.80 -26.91 -12.42
C MET A 1 -16.56 -26.06 -12.66
N VAL A 2 -16.55 -24.80 -12.19
CA VAL A 2 -15.32 -24.01 -12.22
C VAL A 2 -14.40 -24.60 -11.16
N ASN A 3 -13.49 -25.47 -11.57
CA ASN A 3 -12.40 -25.96 -10.73
C ASN A 3 -11.43 -24.81 -10.51
N VAL A 4 -11.73 -23.93 -9.55
CA VAL A 4 -10.81 -22.88 -9.11
C VAL A 4 -9.83 -23.52 -8.13
N THR A 5 -8.96 -24.39 -8.64
CA THR A 5 -7.82 -24.90 -7.89
C THR A 5 -6.82 -23.75 -7.75
N GLY A 6 -6.87 -23.05 -6.62
CA GLY A 6 -5.77 -22.20 -6.15
C GLY A 6 -5.71 -20.75 -6.64
N LYS A 7 -6.82 -20.02 -6.75
CA LYS A 7 -6.74 -18.55 -6.87
C LYS A 7 -6.34 -18.03 -5.49
N ARG A 8 -5.07 -17.62 -5.30
CA ARG A 8 -4.70 -16.71 -4.20
C ARG A 8 -5.54 -15.45 -4.43
N ASN A 9 -6.70 -15.39 -3.82
CA ASN A 9 -7.64 -14.28 -3.92
C ASN A 9 -7.52 -13.44 -2.65
N CYS A 10 -8.30 -12.37 -2.56
CA CYS A 10 -8.33 -11.52 -1.38
C CYS A 10 -8.79 -12.22 -0.09
N ALA A 11 -9.23 -13.49 -0.14
CA ALA A 11 -9.68 -14.24 1.03
C ALA A 11 -8.56 -14.54 2.04
N SER A 12 -7.28 -14.48 1.64
CA SER A 12 -6.14 -14.71 2.54
C SER A 12 -5.46 -13.43 3.05
N ASN A 13 -6.03 -12.24 2.83
CA ASN A 13 -5.43 -10.96 3.26
C ASN A 13 -3.93 -10.86 2.88
N VAL A 14 -3.64 -11.02 1.60
CA VAL A 14 -2.26 -11.14 1.07
C VAL A 14 -1.53 -9.80 0.95
N CYS A 15 -2.25 -8.67 1.01
CA CYS A 15 -1.67 -7.33 0.93
C CYS A 15 -1.19 -6.89 2.32
N PHE A 16 0.10 -6.60 2.44
CA PHE A 16 0.75 -6.12 3.64
C PHE A 16 0.51 -4.62 3.87
N ASN A 17 0.89 -4.16 5.06
CA ASN A 17 0.88 -2.74 5.44
C ASN A 17 -0.47 -2.04 5.24
N GLY A 18 -1.56 -2.81 5.36
CA GLY A 18 -2.93 -2.31 5.20
C GLY A 18 -3.32 -2.00 3.76
N GLY A 19 -2.59 -2.53 2.76
CA GLY A 19 -2.97 -2.46 1.35
C GLY A 19 -4.35 -3.09 1.09
N ASN A 20 -5.07 -2.54 0.12
CA ASN A 20 -6.38 -3.02 -0.27
C ASN A 20 -6.24 -4.09 -1.35
N CYS A 21 -6.90 -5.23 -1.19
CA CYS A 21 -6.86 -6.30 -2.18
C CYS A 21 -8.05 -6.15 -3.14
N ILE A 22 -7.76 -6.05 -4.43
CA ILE A 22 -8.75 -5.99 -5.50
C ILE A 22 -8.67 -7.26 -6.34
N VAL A 23 -9.82 -7.86 -6.64
CA VAL A 23 -9.91 -9.00 -7.54
C VAL A 23 -10.25 -8.48 -8.93
N ASP A 24 -9.42 -8.81 -9.91
CA ASP A 24 -9.76 -8.63 -11.31
C ASP A 24 -10.43 -9.93 -11.79
N ASP A 25 -11.76 -9.86 -11.95
CA ASP A 25 -12.56 -11.00 -12.38
C ASP A 25 -12.41 -11.27 -13.88
N GLU A 26 -12.07 -10.27 -14.70
CA GLU A 26 -11.84 -10.44 -16.15
C GLU A 26 -10.49 -11.10 -16.42
N ALA A 27 -9.43 -10.64 -15.75
CA ALA A 27 -8.10 -11.20 -15.88
C ALA A 27 -7.88 -12.46 -15.03
N GLY A 28 -8.79 -12.75 -14.09
CA GLY A 28 -8.66 -13.90 -13.20
C GLY A 28 -7.48 -13.79 -12.23
N VAL A 29 -7.05 -12.57 -11.89
CA VAL A 29 -5.94 -12.30 -10.97
C VAL A 29 -6.42 -11.47 -9.77
N PHE A 30 -5.53 -11.25 -8.81
CA PHE A 30 -5.72 -10.25 -7.75
C PHE A 30 -4.59 -9.23 -7.84
N GLN A 31 -4.83 -8.03 -7.34
CA GLN A 31 -3.82 -6.98 -7.21
C GLN A 31 -3.95 -6.33 -5.83
N CYS A 32 -2.83 -5.85 -5.30
CA CYS A 32 -2.81 -5.02 -4.11
C CYS A 32 -2.69 -3.55 -4.49
N GLU A 33 -3.61 -2.74 -3.97
CA GLU A 33 -3.53 -1.29 -3.97
C GLU A 33 -2.86 -0.84 -2.66
N CYS A 34 -1.65 -0.31 -2.79
CA CYS A 34 -0.85 0.05 -1.63
C CYS A 34 -1.29 1.39 -1.04
N ARG A 35 -1.27 1.46 0.30
CA ARG A 35 -1.40 2.74 0.98
C ARG A 35 -0.20 3.64 0.66
N PRO A 36 -0.35 4.96 0.81
CA PRO A 36 0.76 5.89 0.70
C PRO A 36 1.98 5.48 1.52
N GLY A 37 3.15 5.59 0.91
CA GLY A 37 4.42 5.21 1.55
C GLY A 37 4.75 3.72 1.47
N PHE A 38 3.99 2.91 0.72
CA PHE A 38 4.28 1.49 0.52
C PHE A 38 4.30 1.12 -0.97
N SER A 39 5.05 0.07 -1.28
CA SER A 39 5.28 -0.43 -2.63
C SER A 39 5.52 -1.95 -2.65
N GLY A 40 5.59 -2.53 -3.84
CA GLY A 40 5.71 -3.97 -4.06
C GLY A 40 4.39 -4.61 -4.50
N THR A 41 4.45 -5.84 -5.00
CA THR A 41 3.27 -6.56 -5.50
C THR A 41 2.25 -6.83 -4.39
N LEU A 42 2.74 -6.99 -3.16
CA LEU A 42 1.92 -7.23 -1.98
C LEU A 42 2.00 -6.06 -0.99
N CYS A 43 2.50 -4.89 -1.40
CA CYS A 43 2.72 -3.73 -0.53
C CYS A 43 3.65 -4.03 0.65
N GLU A 44 4.59 -4.95 0.48
CA GLU A 44 5.50 -5.43 1.52
C GLU A 44 6.64 -4.45 1.83
N SER A 45 6.95 -3.53 0.91
CA SER A 45 8.10 -2.64 1.01
C SER A 45 7.67 -1.23 1.40
N ALA A 46 8.21 -0.70 2.50
CA ALA A 46 8.05 0.71 2.84
C ALA A 46 8.95 1.59 1.94
N LEU A 47 8.41 2.71 1.48
CA LEU A 47 9.16 3.72 0.74
C LEU A 47 10.00 4.56 1.72
N PRO A 48 11.25 4.88 1.38
CA PRO A 48 12.07 5.76 2.20
C PRO A 48 11.48 7.18 2.16
N CYS A 49 11.34 7.79 3.33
CA CYS A 49 10.97 9.21 3.46
C CYS A 49 12.26 10.01 3.70
N SER A 50 12.65 10.84 2.73
CA SER A 50 13.93 11.56 2.67
C SER A 50 13.79 13.07 2.89
N LEU A 51 12.58 13.56 3.15
CA LEU A 51 12.32 14.98 3.37
C LEU A 51 12.86 15.41 4.75
N ASP A 52 13.69 16.45 4.75
CA ASP A 52 14.34 17.01 5.95
C ASP A 52 13.38 17.96 6.70
N CYS A 53 12.43 17.37 7.42
CA CYS A 53 11.39 18.11 8.13
C CYS A 53 11.95 18.86 9.35
N GLN A 54 11.83 20.19 9.33
CA GLN A 54 12.32 21.08 10.38
C GLN A 54 11.34 21.18 11.56
N ASN A 55 11.81 21.76 12.67
CA ASN A 55 11.01 22.08 13.86
C ASN A 55 10.26 20.88 14.47
N GLY A 56 10.84 19.68 14.36
CA GLY A 56 10.23 18.45 14.89
C GLY A 56 9.10 17.89 14.02
N GLY A 57 8.96 18.33 12.77
CA GLY A 57 8.03 17.73 11.83
C GLY A 57 8.39 16.29 11.46
N LEU A 58 7.40 15.47 11.17
CA LEU A 58 7.55 14.08 10.73
C LEU A 58 7.39 13.98 9.21
N CYS A 59 8.32 13.30 8.54
CA CYS A 59 8.17 12.97 7.12
C CYS A 59 7.10 11.87 6.94
N SER A 60 6.16 12.10 6.03
CA SER A 60 5.07 11.18 5.69
C SER A 60 4.74 11.26 4.19
N PHE A 61 3.76 10.48 3.74
CA PHE A 61 3.27 10.51 2.36
C PHE A 61 1.82 11.04 2.30
N ASP A 62 1.50 11.81 1.26
CA ASP A 62 0.12 12.20 0.94
C ASP A 62 -0.63 11.07 0.20
N SER A 63 -1.93 11.26 -0.08
CA SER A 63 -2.74 10.29 -0.81
C SER A 63 -2.26 10.00 -2.25
N SER A 64 -1.38 10.83 -2.79
CA SER A 64 -0.80 10.74 -4.11
C SER A 64 0.63 10.18 -4.10
N ASN A 65 1.10 9.66 -2.95
CA ASN A 65 2.48 9.18 -2.74
C ASN A 65 3.57 10.28 -2.84
N ASN A 66 3.23 11.56 -2.67
CA ASN A 66 4.25 12.60 -2.51
C ASN A 66 4.68 12.71 -1.04
N GLU A 67 5.97 12.90 -0.82
CA GLU A 67 6.53 13.16 0.50
C GLU A 67 6.05 14.51 1.04
N LYS A 68 5.64 14.56 2.30
CA LYS A 68 5.18 15.77 2.99
C LYS A 68 5.66 15.78 4.45
N CYS A 69 5.82 16.98 5.01
CA CYS A 69 6.06 17.14 6.45
C CYS A 69 4.74 17.31 7.20
N GLU A 70 4.52 16.48 8.21
CA GLU A 70 3.47 16.63 9.20
C GLU A 70 4.03 17.38 10.41
N CYS A 71 3.53 18.59 10.62
CA CYS A 71 3.94 19.42 11.76
C CYS A 71 3.13 19.04 13.01
N PRO A 72 3.76 18.91 14.19
CA PRO A 72 3.02 18.76 15.44
C PRO A 72 2.16 20.00 15.70
N GLU A 73 1.02 19.81 16.39
CA GLU A 73 0.26 20.94 16.94
C GLU A 73 1.13 21.68 17.96
N GLY A 74 1.17 23.01 17.84
CA GLY A 74 2.02 23.90 18.64
C GLY A 74 1.46 24.27 20.00
#